data_AF-A0A3Q3FRW9-F1
#
_entry.id   AF-A0A3Q3FRW9-F1
#
_cell.length_a   1.000
_cell.length_b   1.000
_cell.length_c   1.000
_cell.angle_alpha   90.00
_cell.angle_beta   90.00
_cell.angle_gamma   90.00
#
_symmetry.space_group_name_H-M   'P 1'
#
loop_
_entity.id
_entity.type
_entity.pdbx_description
1 polymer ?
#
loop_
_entity_poly.entity_id
_entity_poly.type
_entity_poly.pdbx_seq_one_letter_code
_entity_poly.pdbx_strand_id
1 'polypeptide(L)'
;MMSDASDMLAAALEQMDGIIAGSKALDYSNGLFDCQSPTSPFMGSLRALHLLEDLRSVLELMDTEERESLRCQIPDSTADSLV
;
A
#
# COMPACT_ATOMS: atom_id res chain seq x y z
N MET A 1 43.14 -17.57 27.30
CA MET A 1 42.18 -16.48 27.53
C MET A 1 41.61 -15.86 26.24
N MET A 2 41.88 -16.40 25.04
CA MET A 2 41.32 -15.89 23.77
C MET A 2 39.97 -16.52 23.35
N SER A 3 39.49 -17.56 24.04
CA SER A 3 38.24 -18.27 23.69
C SER A 3 36.99 -17.41 23.95
N ASP A 4 36.89 -16.77 25.13
CA ASP A 4 35.71 -15.99 25.52
C ASP A 4 35.34 -14.89 24.51
N ALA A 5 36.34 -14.21 23.95
CA ALA A 5 36.10 -13.14 22.98
C ALA A 5 35.64 -13.69 21.61
N SER A 6 36.14 -14.86 21.21
CA SER A 6 35.74 -15.52 19.97
C SER A 6 34.33 -16.10 20.07
N ASP A 7 34.00 -16.70 21.22
CA ASP A 7 32.69 -17.28 21.48
C ASP A 7 31.61 -16.18 21.60
N MET A 8 31.95 -15.05 22.23
CA MET A 8 31.08 -13.87 22.27
C MET A 8 30.83 -13.27 20.89
N LEU A 9 31.85 -13.25 20.01
CA LEU A 9 31.71 -12.78 18.64
C LEU A 9 30.80 -13.73 17.82
N ALA A 10 30.98 -15.04 17.96
CA ALA A 10 30.15 -16.02 17.27
C ALA A 10 28.67 -15.92 17.69
N ALA A 11 28.41 -15.79 19.01
CA ALA A 11 27.07 -15.59 19.54
C ALA A 11 26.43 -14.27 19.06
N ALA A 12 27.23 -13.20 18.93
CA ALA A 12 26.76 -11.92 18.40
C ALA A 12 26.39 -12.02 16.91
N LEU A 13 27.17 -12.75 16.11
CA LEU A 13 26.88 -12.98 14.69
C LEU A 13 25.62 -13.85 14.49
N GLU A 14 25.45 -14.90 15.30
CA GLU A 14 24.23 -15.73 15.27
C GLU A 14 22.99 -14.93 15.70
N GLN A 15 23.13 -14.00 16.65
CA GLN A 15 22.05 -13.07 17.02
C GLN A 15 21.69 -12.13 15.87
N MET A 16 22.68 -11.61 15.13
CA MET A 16 22.44 -10.78 13.94
C MET A 16 21.73 -11.56 12.84
N ASP A 17 22.11 -12.81 12.60
CA ASP A 17 21.43 -13.69 11.64
C ASP A 17 20.00 -14.03 12.09
N GLY A 18 19.77 -14.24 13.39
CA GLY A 18 18.43 -14.41 13.96
C GLY A 18 17.54 -13.18 13.75
N ILE A 19 18.11 -11.98 13.85
CA ILE A 19 17.42 -10.72 13.53
C ILE A 19 17.15 -10.65 12.02
N ILE A 20 18.15 -10.87 11.16
CA ILE A 20 18.02 -10.76 9.70
C ILE A 20 17.04 -11.80 9.14
N ALA A 21 17.08 -13.04 9.63
CA ALA A 21 16.16 -14.11 9.24
C ALA A 21 14.74 -13.91 9.78
N GLY A 22 14.60 -13.31 10.98
CA GLY A 22 13.33 -12.95 11.60
C GLY A 22 12.71 -11.63 11.13
N SER A 23 13.48 -10.76 10.46
CA SER A 23 13.04 -9.44 9.96
C SER A 23 12.21 -9.51 8.67
N LYS A 24 11.63 -10.66 8.32
CA LYS A 24 10.70 -10.78 7.19
C LYS A 24 9.31 -10.21 7.48
N ALA A 25 9.13 -9.52 8.60
CA ALA A 25 7.88 -8.86 9.00
C ALA A 25 8.09 -7.65 9.93
N LEU A 26 9.24 -6.97 9.83
CA LEU A 26 9.39 -5.67 10.49
C LEU A 26 9.21 -4.58 9.45
N ASP A 27 7.97 -4.07 9.39
CA ASP A 27 7.53 -2.87 8.68
C ASP A 27 8.28 -1.62 9.17
N TYR A 28 9.60 -1.56 8.98
CA TYR A 28 10.31 -0.30 8.94
C TYR A 28 10.13 0.31 7.56
N SER A 29 8.88 0.65 7.22
CA SER A 29 8.66 1.64 6.18
C SER A 29 9.21 2.95 6.74
N ASN A 30 10.18 3.55 6.07
CA ASN A 30 10.70 4.87 6.41
C ASN A 30 9.67 5.96 6.00
N GLY A 31 8.38 5.70 6.22
CA GLY A 31 7.23 6.48 5.78
C GLY A 31 6.96 6.45 4.27
N LEU A 32 7.89 5.97 3.44
CA LEU A 32 7.78 6.01 1.99
C LEU A 32 7.43 4.63 1.43
N PHE A 33 6.14 4.32 1.38
CA PHE A 33 5.67 3.22 0.57
C PHE A 33 5.66 3.65 -0.90
N ASP A 34 6.41 2.95 -1.73
CA ASP A 34 6.26 3.08 -3.17
C ASP A 34 4.92 2.46 -3.57
N CYS A 35 3.96 3.28 -3.99
CA CYS A 35 2.65 2.84 -4.44
C CYS A 35 2.73 1.95 -5.70
N GLN A 36 3.87 1.92 -6.39
CA GLN A 36 4.12 1.07 -7.56
C GLN A 36 4.73 -0.29 -7.21
N SER A 37 5.15 -0.52 -5.96
CA SER A 37 5.66 -1.83 -5.56
C SER A 37 4.54 -2.89 -5.53
N PRO A 38 4.72 -4.07 -6.15
CA PRO A 38 3.73 -5.16 -6.12
C PRO A 38 3.32 -5.62 -4.72
N THR A 39 4.18 -5.37 -3.73
CA THR A 39 3.98 -5.74 -2.32
C THR A 39 3.52 -4.57 -1.46
N SER A 40 3.29 -3.40 -2.06
CA SER A 40 2.86 -2.21 -1.32
C SER A 40 1.44 -2.39 -0.79
N PRO A 41 1.18 -2.14 0.51
CA PRO A 41 -0.17 -2.17 1.05
C PRO A 41 -1.08 -1.11 0.40
N PHE A 42 -0.50 -0.08 -0.23
CA PHE A 42 -1.23 0.99 -0.93
C PHE A 42 -1.59 0.65 -2.37
N MET A 43 -1.04 -0.43 -2.96
CA MET A 43 -1.31 -0.77 -4.36
C MET A 43 -2.81 -1.04 -4.61
N GLY A 44 -3.52 -1.58 -3.61
CA GLY A 44 -4.98 -1.75 -3.66
C GLY A 44 -5.73 -0.42 -3.72
N SER A 45 -5.34 0.55 -2.88
CA SER A 45 -5.90 1.90 -2.88
C SER A 45 -5.61 2.65 -4.18
N LEU A 46 -4.40 2.52 -4.74
CA LEU A 46 -4.04 3.13 -6.03
C LEU A 46 -4.91 2.59 -7.16
N ARG A 47 -5.18 1.27 -7.17
CA ARG A 47 -6.10 0.67 -8.14
C ARG A 47 -7.51 1.25 -8.03
N ALA A 48 -8.01 1.46 -6.81
CA ALA A 48 -9.33 2.06 -6.60
C ALA A 48 -9.38 3.50 -7.12
N LEU A 49 -8.30 4.28 -6.95
CA LEU A 49 -8.21 5.64 -7.50
C LEU A 49 -8.21 5.65 -9.04
N HIS A 50 -7.41 4.80 -9.68
CA HIS A 50 -7.41 4.73 -11.15
C HIS A 50 -8.78 4.34 -11.71
N LEU A 51 -9.46 3.37 -11.11
CA LEU A 51 -10.82 2.99 -11.52
C LEU A 51 -11.81 4.16 -11.37
N LEU A 52 -11.63 4.98 -10.34
CA LEU A 52 -12.45 6.15 -10.11
C LEU A 52 -12.17 7.26 -11.15
N GLU A 53 -10.92 7.45 -11.57
CA GLU A 53 -10.54 8.34 -12.67
C GLU A 53 -11.08 7.87 -14.03
N ASP A 54 -10.97 6.57 -14.31
CA ASP A 54 -11.56 5.95 -15.51
C ASP A 54 -13.08 6.14 -15.52
N LEU A 55 -13.74 5.92 -14.39
CA LEU A 55 -15.18 6.12 -14.25
C LEU A 55 -15.58 7.58 -14.45
N ARG A 56 -14.85 8.55 -13.87
CA ARG A 56 -15.07 9.98 -14.10
C ARG A 56 -15.00 10.32 -15.58
N SER A 57 -13.98 9.81 -16.27
CA SER A 57 -13.77 10.04 -17.71
C SER A 57 -14.93 9.53 -18.55
N VAL A 58 -15.49 8.36 -18.21
CA VAL A 58 -16.66 7.81 -18.91
C VAL A 58 -17.93 8.61 -18.60
N LEU A 59 -18.13 8.98 -17.32
CA LEU A 59 -19.30 9.77 -16.88
C LEU A 59 -19.35 11.17 -17.51
N GLU A 60 -18.19 11.78 -17.82
CA GLU A 60 -18.11 13.08 -18.50
C GLU A 60 -18.63 13.03 -19.94
N LEU A 61 -18.58 11.85 -20.58
CA LEU A 61 -19.08 11.64 -21.94
C LEU A 61 -20.57 11.30 -22.00
N MET A 62 -21.21 11.06 -20.84
CA MET A 62 -22.62 10.68 -20.76
C MET A 62 -23.55 11.88 -20.74
N ASP A 63 -24.81 11.67 -21.15
CA ASP A 63 -25.86 12.66 -20.99
C ASP A 63 -26.08 13.00 -19.50
N THR A 64 -26.36 14.27 -19.22
CA THR A 64 -26.46 14.77 -17.84
C THR A 64 -27.55 14.06 -17.04
N GLU A 65 -28.69 13.74 -17.66
CA GLU A 65 -29.79 13.04 -17.01
C GLU A 65 -29.42 11.59 -16.63
N GLU A 66 -28.75 10.87 -17.53
CA GLU A 66 -28.29 9.50 -17.26
C GLU A 66 -27.23 9.49 -16.17
N ARG A 67 -26.31 10.45 -16.20
CA ARG A 67 -25.26 10.62 -15.19
C ARG A 67 -25.85 10.92 -13.80
N GLU A 68 -26.83 11.83 -13.70
CA GLU A 68 -27.50 12.12 -12.43
C GLU A 68 -28.30 10.92 -11.91
N SER A 69 -28.96 10.17 -12.80
CA SER A 69 -29.67 8.94 -12.45
C SER A 69 -28.72 7.87 -11.85
N LEU A 70 -27.51 7.74 -12.39
CA LEU A 70 -26.48 6.85 -11.84
C LEU A 70 -25.95 7.36 -10.49
N ARG A 71 -25.74 8.67 -10.33
CA ARG A 71 -25.30 9.26 -9.05
C ARG A 71 -26.29 8.98 -7.92
N CYS A 72 -27.59 8.97 -8.21
CA CYS A 72 -28.63 8.66 -7.23
C CYS A 72 -28.61 7.21 -6.71
N GLN A 73 -27.81 6.32 -7.31
CA GLN A 73 -27.72 4.90 -6.94
C GLN A 73 -26.56 4.60 -5.97
N ILE A 74 -25.74 5.59 -5.65
CA ILE A 74 -24.57 5.46 -4.78
C ILE A 74 -24.66 6.43 -3.59
N PRO A 75 -23.90 6.20 -2.50
CA PRO A 75 -23.84 7.14 -1.39
C PRO A 75 -23.36 8.54 -1.81
N ASP A 76 -23.92 9.58 -1.19
CA ASP A 76 -23.57 10.98 -1.47
C ASP A 76 -22.06 11.23 -1.38
N SER A 77 -21.38 10.63 -0.40
CA SER A 77 -19.92 10.73 -0.25
C SER A 77 -19.15 10.23 -1.47
N THR A 78 -19.65 9.19 -2.12
CA THR A 78 -19.04 8.62 -3.33
C THR A 78 -19.42 9.45 -4.55
N ALA A 79 -20.68 9.91 -4.62
CA ALA A 79 -21.15 10.77 -5.69
C ALA A 79 -20.36 12.10 -5.72
N ASP A 80 -20.15 12.76 -4.59
CA ASP A 80 -19.36 14.00 -4.49
C ASP A 80 -17.91 13.78 -4.94
N SER A 81 -17.38 12.57 -4.73
CA SER A 81 -16.06 12.17 -5.22
C SER A 81 -16.02 11.86 -6.71
N LEU A 82 -17.11 12.00 -7.46
CA LEU A 82 -17.19 11.82 -8.92
C LEU A 82 -17.51 13.13 -9.67
N VAL A 83 -17.55 14.26 -8.96
CA VAL A 83 -17.77 15.61 -9.52
C VAL A 83 -16.46 16.21 -10.02
#